data_AF-A0AAN8LY74-F1
#
_entry.id   AF-A0AAN8LY74-F1
#
_cell.length_a   1.000
_cell.length_b   1.000
_cell.length_c   1.000
_cell.angle_alpha   90.00
_cell.angle_beta   90.00
_cell.angle_gamma   90.00
#
_symmetry.space_group_name_H-M   'P 1'
#
loop_
_entity.id
_entity.type
_entity.pdbx_description
1 polymer ?
#
loop_
_entity_poly.entity_id
_entity_poly.type
_entity_poly.pdbx_seq_one_letter_code
_entity_poly.pdbx_strand_id
1 'polypeptide(L)'
;MKKREKAHKLLVHTLNMNPDFVEALTELGTILEEEKDVVQADHLYTKALAISPCNERALVSHDRTLPLVEEIDQRHFGVIDSKVCRMISIPKGNSVLRRVMEETYYYHIYHTVAIEGNTLTLSEIRHIIETRYAVPGKSLQEQNEAIGVDAVMKYINTTLLSRAGAITVNDILEIHRRVLGYADPVEDLERHMLVQWLNSEEALQLHPAEYAALTHYKLVYVHLFVDGNGRARHGR
;
A
#
# COMPACT_ATOMS: atom_id res chain seq x y z
N MET A 1 17.90 -16.71 -27.71
CA MET A 1 18.20 -15.60 -26.79
C MET A 1 18.15 -14.23 -27.48
N LYS A 2 19.09 -13.85 -28.38
CA LYS A 2 19.11 -12.50 -29.00
C LYS A 2 17.84 -12.04 -29.75
N LYS A 3 17.02 -12.95 -30.28
CA LYS A 3 15.73 -12.59 -30.92
C LYS A 3 14.62 -12.31 -29.90
N ARG A 4 14.65 -12.95 -28.73
CA ARG A 4 13.64 -12.82 -27.67
C ARG A 4 13.78 -11.51 -26.90
N GLU A 5 15.00 -11.15 -26.52
CA GLU A 5 15.27 -9.83 -25.91
C GLU A 5 14.87 -8.67 -26.83
N LYS A 6 15.04 -8.84 -28.15
CA LYS A 6 14.56 -7.87 -29.14
C LYS A 6 13.04 -7.83 -29.19
N ALA A 7 12.36 -8.99 -29.18
CA ALA A 7 10.90 -9.07 -29.15
C ALA A 7 10.34 -8.42 -27.88
N HIS A 8 10.90 -8.72 -26.71
CA HIS A 8 10.54 -8.11 -25.43
C HIS A 8 10.67 -6.57 -25.50
N LYS A 9 11.84 -6.04 -25.92
CA LYS A 9 12.03 -4.58 -26.04
C LYS A 9 11.05 -3.92 -27.02
N LEU A 10 10.74 -4.58 -28.13
CA LEU A 10 9.78 -4.08 -29.11
C LEU A 10 8.36 -4.07 -28.53
N LEU A 11 7.95 -5.13 -27.85
CA LEU A 11 6.63 -5.22 -27.22
C LEU A 11 6.45 -4.19 -26.10
N VAL A 12 7.47 -4.00 -25.26
CA VAL A 12 7.46 -2.94 -24.24
C VAL A 12 7.37 -1.56 -24.88
N HIS A 13 8.10 -1.31 -25.97
CA HIS A 13 7.98 -0.06 -26.70
C HIS A 13 6.57 0.12 -27.28
N THR A 14 5.97 -0.93 -27.83
CA THR A 14 4.58 -0.90 -28.32
C THR A 14 3.59 -0.59 -27.20
N LEU A 15 3.75 -1.17 -26.01
CA LEU A 15 2.90 -0.90 -24.85
C LEU A 15 3.09 0.52 -24.29
N ASN A 16 4.29 1.08 -24.41
CA ASN A 16 4.53 2.48 -24.06
C ASN A 16 3.80 3.44 -25.02
N MET A 17 3.64 3.04 -26.28
CA MET A 17 2.89 3.83 -27.28
C MET A 17 1.38 3.61 -27.17
N ASN A 18 0.96 2.37 -26.95
CA ASN A 18 -0.43 1.98 -26.76
C ASN A 18 -0.55 0.97 -25.59
N PRO A 19 -0.86 1.46 -24.38
CA PRO A 19 -0.97 0.62 -23.17
C PRO A 19 -2.07 -0.43 -23.21
N ASP A 20 -3.06 -0.24 -24.09
CA ASP A 20 -4.28 -1.06 -24.17
C ASP A 20 -4.24 -2.05 -25.34
N PHE A 21 -3.06 -2.24 -25.94
CA PHE A 21 -2.90 -3.16 -27.07
C PHE A 21 -2.87 -4.62 -26.62
N VAL A 22 -4.05 -5.27 -26.72
CA VAL A 22 -4.34 -6.63 -26.22
C VAL A 22 -3.40 -7.71 -26.78
N GLU A 23 -3.07 -7.67 -28.07
CA GLU A 23 -2.18 -8.65 -28.69
C GLU A 23 -0.76 -8.55 -28.14
N ALA A 24 -0.22 -7.33 -27.96
CA ALA A 24 1.11 -7.17 -27.35
C ALA A 24 1.14 -7.60 -25.88
N LEU A 25 0.06 -7.36 -25.12
CA LEU A 25 -0.04 -7.84 -23.74
C LEU A 25 0.03 -9.38 -23.68
N THR A 26 -0.71 -10.06 -24.57
CA THR A 26 -0.77 -11.53 -24.61
C THR A 26 0.55 -12.15 -25.07
N GLU A 27 1.18 -11.59 -26.11
CA GLU A 27 2.48 -12.05 -26.61
C GLU A 27 3.60 -11.79 -25.59
N LEU A 28 3.56 -10.65 -24.88
CA LEU A 28 4.51 -10.36 -23.82
C LEU A 28 4.34 -11.32 -22.63
N GLY A 29 3.10 -11.63 -22.26
CA GLY A 29 2.79 -12.64 -21.24
C GLY A 29 3.40 -14.00 -21.59
N THR A 30 3.27 -14.44 -22.85
CA THR A 30 3.82 -15.73 -23.29
C THR A 30 5.36 -15.76 -23.17
N ILE A 31 6.03 -14.64 -23.49
CA ILE A 31 7.49 -14.53 -23.33
C ILE A 31 7.88 -14.59 -21.84
N LEU A 32 7.13 -13.92 -20.95
CA LEU A 32 7.41 -13.91 -19.51
C LEU A 32 7.21 -15.30 -18.87
N GLU A 33 6.23 -16.07 -19.34
CA GLU A 33 6.06 -17.45 -18.90
C GLU A 33 7.26 -18.33 -19.28
N GLU A 34 7.80 -18.17 -20.49
CA GLU A 34 9.05 -18.85 -20.87
C GLU A 34 10.25 -18.42 -19.99
N GLU A 35 10.24 -17.17 -19.51
CA GLU A 35 11.23 -16.61 -18.58
C GLU A 35 10.97 -17.02 -17.11
N LYS A 36 9.90 -17.80 -16.85
CA LYS A 36 9.43 -18.25 -15.53
C LYS A 36 8.87 -17.15 -14.63
N ASP A 37 8.57 -15.98 -15.16
CA ASP A 37 7.86 -14.92 -14.44
C ASP A 37 6.34 -15.06 -14.67
N VAL A 38 5.77 -16.09 -14.02
CA VAL A 38 4.35 -16.46 -14.17
C VAL A 38 3.43 -15.39 -13.59
N VAL A 39 3.86 -14.68 -12.55
CA VAL A 39 3.07 -13.63 -11.88
C VAL A 39 2.89 -12.42 -12.80
N GLN A 40 3.98 -11.93 -13.41
CA GLN A 40 3.86 -10.83 -14.37
C GLN A 40 3.10 -11.26 -15.63
N ALA A 41 3.28 -12.50 -16.08
CA ALA A 41 2.53 -13.00 -17.23
C ALA A 41 1.01 -13.01 -16.97
N ASP A 42 0.58 -13.53 -15.82
CA ASP A 42 -0.84 -13.56 -15.43
C ASP A 42 -1.43 -12.16 -15.28
N HIS A 43 -0.65 -11.22 -14.74
CA HIS A 43 -1.04 -9.81 -14.67
C HIS A 43 -1.34 -9.23 -16.06
N LEU A 44 -0.49 -9.54 -17.06
CA LEU A 44 -0.71 -9.07 -18.43
C LEU A 44 -1.94 -9.71 -19.08
N TYR A 45 -2.22 -10.99 -18.81
CA TYR A 45 -3.44 -11.64 -19.30
C TYR A 45 -4.69 -11.05 -18.64
N THR A 46 -4.65 -10.82 -17.34
CA THR A 46 -5.73 -10.14 -16.60
C THR A 46 -5.98 -8.74 -17.18
N LYS A 47 -4.91 -7.98 -17.47
CA LYS A 47 -5.02 -6.68 -18.13
C LYS A 47 -5.62 -6.78 -19.54
N ALA A 48 -5.21 -7.78 -20.32
CA ALA A 48 -5.75 -8.03 -21.66
C ALA A 48 -7.24 -8.37 -21.62
N LEU A 49 -7.68 -9.20 -20.67
CA LEU A 49 -9.09 -9.58 -20.47
C LEU A 49 -9.94 -8.41 -19.95
N ALA A 50 -9.39 -7.53 -19.13
CA ALA A 50 -10.07 -6.32 -18.69
C ALA A 50 -10.43 -5.38 -19.86
N ILE A 51 -9.61 -5.36 -20.92
CA ILE A 51 -9.85 -4.57 -22.15
C ILE A 51 -10.73 -5.35 -23.13
N SER A 52 -10.46 -6.64 -23.32
CA SER A 52 -11.19 -7.51 -24.24
C SER A 52 -11.56 -8.84 -23.56
N PRO A 53 -12.74 -8.89 -22.90
CA PRO A 53 -13.18 -10.08 -22.17
C PRO A 53 -13.35 -11.33 -23.05
N CYS A 54 -13.55 -11.13 -24.36
CA CYS A 54 -13.79 -12.21 -25.33
C CYS A 54 -12.49 -12.75 -25.97
N ASN A 55 -11.31 -12.34 -25.51
CA ASN A 55 -10.06 -12.82 -26.10
C ASN A 55 -9.76 -14.27 -25.64
N GLU A 56 -9.98 -15.22 -26.54
CA GLU A 56 -9.76 -16.65 -26.29
C GLU A 56 -8.33 -16.98 -25.86
N ARG A 57 -7.32 -16.35 -26.49
CA ARG A 57 -5.91 -16.63 -26.18
C ARG A 57 -5.54 -16.18 -24.78
N ALA A 58 -5.96 -14.98 -24.39
CA ALA A 58 -5.70 -14.45 -23.05
C ALA A 58 -6.45 -15.26 -21.99
N LEU A 59 -7.68 -15.68 -22.27
CA LEU A 59 -8.50 -16.47 -21.35
C LEU A 59 -7.87 -17.85 -21.07
N VAL A 60 -7.50 -18.58 -22.12
CA VAL A 60 -6.87 -19.91 -21.98
C VAL A 60 -5.53 -19.82 -21.23
N SER A 61 -4.75 -18.78 -21.49
CA SER A 61 -3.49 -18.58 -20.77
C SER A 61 -3.73 -18.22 -19.30
N HIS A 62 -4.68 -17.32 -19.01
CA HIS A 62 -5.04 -16.92 -17.65
C HIS A 62 -5.57 -18.09 -16.82
N ASP A 63 -6.50 -18.88 -17.34
CA ASP A 63 -7.06 -20.05 -16.64
C ASP A 63 -5.99 -21.07 -16.24
N ARG A 64 -4.90 -21.13 -17.02
CA ARG A 64 -3.75 -21.99 -16.73
C ARG A 64 -2.79 -21.37 -15.72
N THR A 65 -2.57 -20.06 -15.75
CA THR A 65 -1.61 -19.37 -14.87
C THR A 65 -2.19 -19.03 -13.51
N LEU A 66 -3.49 -18.77 -13.42
CA LEU A 66 -4.18 -18.39 -12.18
C LEU A 66 -3.91 -19.34 -11.00
N PRO A 67 -4.13 -20.66 -11.08
CA PRO A 67 -3.86 -21.55 -9.94
C PRO A 67 -2.38 -21.59 -9.54
N LEU A 68 -1.47 -21.37 -10.50
CA LEU A 68 -0.03 -21.31 -10.23
C LEU A 68 0.34 -20.03 -9.47
N VAL A 69 -0.24 -18.89 -9.85
CA VAL A 69 -0.03 -17.61 -9.17
C VAL A 69 -0.63 -17.65 -7.76
N GLU A 70 -1.84 -18.18 -7.59
CA GLU A 70 -2.45 -18.36 -6.27
C GLU A 70 -1.57 -19.19 -5.33
N GLU A 71 -1.00 -20.30 -5.83
CA GLU A 71 -0.07 -21.11 -5.03
C GLU A 71 1.22 -20.35 -4.69
N ILE A 72 1.76 -19.58 -5.64
CA ILE A 72 2.94 -18.74 -5.42
C ILE A 72 2.67 -17.68 -4.34
N ASP A 73 1.52 -17.00 -4.40
CA ASP A 73 1.15 -15.97 -3.44
C ASP A 73 0.92 -16.55 -2.04
N GLN A 74 0.24 -17.69 -1.94
CA GLN A 74 0.10 -18.41 -0.67
C GLN A 74 1.44 -18.80 -0.05
N ARG A 75 2.40 -19.26 -0.86
CA ARG A 75 3.77 -19.56 -0.39
C ARG A 75 4.47 -18.29 0.10
N HIS A 76 4.29 -17.15 -0.56
CA HIS A 76 4.84 -15.88 -0.10
C HIS A 76 4.26 -15.46 1.25
N PHE A 77 2.94 -15.60 1.44
CA PHE A 77 2.31 -15.37 2.74
C PHE A 77 2.90 -16.27 3.84
N GLY A 78 3.08 -17.58 3.57
CA GLY A 78 3.73 -18.48 4.52
C GLY A 78 5.16 -18.08 4.92
N VAL A 79 5.93 -17.49 3.99
CA VAL A 79 7.27 -16.95 4.28
C VAL A 79 7.18 -15.70 5.17
N ILE A 80 6.20 -14.83 4.93
CA ILE A 80 5.95 -13.64 5.76
C ILE A 80 5.57 -14.06 7.18
N ASP A 81 4.64 -15.00 7.32
CA ASP A 81 4.20 -15.52 8.62
C ASP A 81 5.36 -16.13 9.40
N SER A 82 6.20 -16.92 8.74
CA SER A 82 7.41 -17.48 9.34
C SER A 82 8.36 -16.39 9.87
N LYS A 83 8.47 -15.25 9.17
CA LYS A 83 9.28 -14.10 9.63
C LYS A 83 8.61 -13.40 10.81
N VAL A 84 7.30 -13.19 10.76
CA VAL A 84 6.53 -12.55 11.84
C VAL A 84 6.58 -13.38 13.12
N CYS A 85 6.38 -14.69 13.04
CA CYS A 85 6.50 -15.60 14.20
C CYS A 85 7.89 -15.52 14.86
N ARG A 86 8.96 -15.49 14.05
CA ARG A 86 10.33 -15.33 14.58
C ARG A 86 10.53 -13.99 15.28
N MET A 87 9.95 -12.91 14.75
CA MET A 87 10.01 -11.58 15.36
C MET A 87 9.23 -11.54 16.69
N ILE A 88 8.01 -12.08 16.72
CA ILE A 88 7.17 -12.13 17.93
C ILE A 88 7.81 -12.99 19.03
N SER A 89 8.60 -13.99 18.66
CA SER A 89 9.33 -14.85 19.60
C SER A 89 10.46 -14.12 20.35
N ILE A 90 10.87 -12.93 19.89
CA ILE A 90 11.90 -12.14 20.57
C ILE A 90 11.34 -11.59 21.89
N PRO A 91 12.05 -11.76 23.03
CA PRO A 91 11.59 -11.24 24.31
C PRO A 91 11.37 -9.72 24.29
N LYS A 92 10.22 -9.28 24.83
CA LYS A 92 9.82 -7.86 24.86
C LYS A 92 10.79 -6.95 25.64
N GLY A 93 11.61 -7.51 26.52
CA GLY A 93 12.65 -6.79 27.28
C GLY A 93 13.98 -6.62 26.54
N ASN A 94 14.09 -7.09 25.29
CA ASN A 94 15.34 -6.98 24.53
C ASN A 94 15.64 -5.51 24.18
N SER A 95 16.75 -4.99 24.69
CA SER A 95 17.18 -3.60 24.48
C SER A 95 17.47 -3.28 23.01
N VAL A 96 17.94 -4.26 22.23
CA VAL A 96 18.19 -4.09 20.80
C VAL A 96 16.87 -3.96 20.06
N LEU A 97 15.89 -4.82 20.35
CA LEU A 97 14.56 -4.73 19.74
C LEU A 97 13.91 -3.37 20.05
N ARG A 98 13.97 -2.93 21.30
CA ARG A 98 13.46 -1.63 21.70
C ARG A 98 14.11 -0.49 20.92
N ARG A 99 15.44 -0.49 20.79
CA ARG A 99 16.17 0.52 20.01
C ARG A 99 15.77 0.49 18.53
N VAL A 100 15.63 -0.69 17.93
CA VAL A 100 15.20 -0.83 16.54
C VAL A 100 13.78 -0.29 16.37
N MET A 101 12.86 -0.62 17.28
CA MET A 101 11.48 -0.09 17.24
C MET A 101 11.45 1.43 17.35
N GLU A 102 12.21 2.02 18.27
CA GLU A 102 12.36 3.48 18.42
C GLU A 102 12.90 4.13 17.14
N GLU A 103 13.94 3.57 16.51
CA GLU A 103 14.48 4.08 15.25
C GLU A 103 13.47 3.97 14.10
N THR A 104 12.83 2.79 13.94
CA THR A 104 11.85 2.55 12.86
C THR A 104 10.64 3.48 12.95
N TYR A 105 10.28 3.95 14.16
CA TYR A 105 9.23 4.94 14.36
C TYR A 105 9.52 6.25 13.60
N TYR A 106 10.74 6.79 13.74
CA TYR A 106 11.14 8.01 13.04
C TYR A 106 11.29 7.78 11.54
N TYR A 107 11.81 6.62 11.12
CA TYR A 107 11.88 6.25 9.71
C TYR A 107 10.49 6.19 9.06
N HIS A 108 9.48 5.67 9.77
CA HIS A 108 8.12 5.62 9.26
C HIS A 108 7.57 7.02 9.00
N ILE A 109 7.73 7.94 9.96
CA ILE A 109 7.32 9.35 9.79
C ILE A 109 8.04 9.97 8.59
N TYR A 110 9.36 9.82 8.54
CA TYR A 110 10.18 10.37 7.46
C TYR A 110 9.72 9.90 6.08
N HIS A 111 9.56 8.59 5.89
CA HIS A 111 9.16 8.05 4.60
C HIS A 111 7.74 8.43 4.21
N THR A 112 6.79 8.47 5.16
CA THR A 112 5.41 8.83 4.81
C THR A 112 5.29 10.29 4.38
N VAL A 113 5.97 11.22 5.04
CA VAL A 113 5.92 12.64 4.64
C VAL A 113 6.78 12.91 3.41
N ALA A 114 7.89 12.20 3.23
CA ALA A 114 8.75 12.35 2.07
C ALA A 114 8.07 11.92 0.76
N ILE A 115 7.20 10.90 0.80
CA ILE A 115 6.40 10.48 -0.36
C ILE A 115 5.43 11.59 -0.80
N GLU A 116 4.98 12.43 0.13
CA GLU A 116 4.12 13.60 -0.12
C GLU A 116 4.91 14.82 -0.61
N GLY A 117 6.24 14.73 -0.70
CA GLY A 117 7.12 15.81 -1.17
C GLY A 117 7.73 16.68 -0.08
N ASN A 118 7.60 16.28 1.20
CA ASN A 118 8.20 16.99 2.33
C ASN A 118 9.74 16.91 2.27
N THR A 119 10.41 18.04 2.53
CA THR A 119 11.87 18.18 2.40
C THR A 119 12.65 17.99 3.70
N LEU A 120 11.97 17.67 4.81
CA LEU A 120 12.60 17.45 6.10
C LEU A 120 13.48 16.20 6.10
N THR A 121 14.65 16.30 6.73
CA THR A 121 15.56 15.17 6.95
C THR A 121 15.16 14.37 8.18
N LEU A 122 15.64 13.12 8.27
CA LEU A 122 15.39 12.26 9.43
C LEU A 122 15.85 12.90 10.76
N SER A 123 16.99 13.60 10.76
CA SER A 123 17.52 14.29 11.94
C SER A 123 16.64 15.47 12.36
N GLU A 124 16.12 16.23 11.40
CA GLU A 124 15.18 17.33 11.65
C GLU A 124 13.85 16.80 12.21
N ILE A 125 13.31 15.72 11.63
CA ILE A 125 12.09 15.08 12.15
C ILE A 125 12.30 14.58 13.58
N ARG A 126 13.43 13.92 13.86
CA ARG A 126 13.76 13.48 15.22
C ARG A 126 13.79 14.67 16.18
N HIS A 127 14.47 15.75 15.79
CA HIS A 127 14.55 16.97 16.59
C HIS A 127 13.15 17.56 16.89
N ILE A 128 12.29 17.69 15.87
CA ILE A 128 10.93 18.22 16.01
C ILE A 128 10.09 17.36 16.96
N ILE A 129 10.15 16.03 16.83
CA ILE A 129 9.34 15.12 17.63
C ILE A 129 9.82 15.02 19.09
N GLU A 130 11.14 14.99 19.32
CA GLU A 130 11.72 14.88 20.66
C GLU A 130 11.63 16.19 21.44
N THR A 131 11.98 17.31 20.81
CA THR A 131 12.11 18.60 21.50
C THR A 131 10.87 19.47 21.41
N ARG A 132 10.01 19.23 20.41
CA ARG A 132 8.87 20.10 20.05
C ARG A 132 9.25 21.53 19.66
N TYR A 133 10.52 21.78 19.34
CA TYR A 133 10.98 23.05 18.79
C TYR A 133 10.97 23.02 17.26
N ALA A 134 10.68 24.19 16.66
CA ALA A 134 10.65 24.34 15.22
C ALA A 134 12.08 24.40 14.63
N VAL A 135 12.26 23.82 13.45
CA VAL A 135 13.52 23.88 12.70
C VAL A 135 13.55 25.19 11.89
N PRO A 136 14.60 26.03 12.05
CA PRO A 136 14.71 27.27 11.30
C PRO A 136 14.96 27.02 9.81
N GLY A 137 14.32 27.81 8.95
CA GLY A 137 14.52 27.74 7.49
C GLY A 137 13.69 26.68 6.77
N LYS A 138 12.79 25.98 7.48
CA LYS A 138 11.84 25.00 6.91
C LYS A 138 10.40 25.49 7.02
N SER A 139 9.51 25.02 6.15
CA SER A 139 8.10 25.40 6.19
C SER A 139 7.45 24.93 7.50
N LEU A 140 6.60 25.76 8.09
CA LEU A 140 5.80 25.33 9.25
C LEU A 140 4.78 24.25 8.87
N GLN A 141 4.31 24.25 7.63
CA GLN A 141 3.38 23.23 7.13
C GLN A 141 4.05 21.85 7.11
N GLU A 142 5.26 21.75 6.55
CA GLU A 142 6.05 20.51 6.53
C GLU A 142 6.30 19.96 7.94
N GLN A 143 6.54 20.85 8.91
CA GLN A 143 6.77 20.47 10.30
C GLN A 143 5.46 20.00 10.96
N ASN A 144 4.33 20.65 10.67
CA ASN A 144 3.02 20.26 11.18
C ASN A 144 2.57 18.90 10.63
N GLU A 145 2.88 18.58 9.38
CA GLU A 145 2.62 17.25 8.79
C GLU A 145 3.34 16.14 9.59
N ALA A 146 4.62 16.31 9.88
CA ALA A 146 5.39 15.34 10.66
C ALA A 146 4.82 15.18 12.10
N ILE A 147 4.38 16.28 12.71
CA ILE A 147 3.73 16.27 14.03
C ILE A 147 2.36 15.57 13.96
N GLY A 148 1.59 15.78 12.89
CA GLY A 148 0.29 15.14 12.68
C GLY A 148 0.40 13.62 12.57
N VAL A 149 1.40 13.13 11.83
CA VAL A 149 1.70 11.69 11.73
C VAL A 149 2.10 11.11 13.09
N ASP A 150 2.96 11.80 13.84
CA ASP A 150 3.33 11.40 15.21
C ASP A 150 2.09 11.30 16.14
N ALA A 151 1.17 12.26 16.04
CA ALA A 151 -0.07 12.25 16.81
C ALA A 151 -0.98 11.07 16.43
N VAL A 152 -1.08 10.74 15.14
CA VAL A 152 -1.83 9.56 14.66
C VAL A 152 -1.25 8.26 15.19
N MET A 153 0.07 8.06 15.04
CA MET A 153 0.69 6.81 15.49
C MET A 153 0.54 6.62 17.00
N LYS A 154 0.66 7.69 17.79
CA LYS A 154 0.37 7.65 19.22
C LYS A 154 -1.07 7.25 19.49
N TYR A 155 -2.03 7.85 18.80
CA TYR A 155 -3.45 7.51 18.94
C TYR A 155 -3.75 6.05 18.60
N ILE A 156 -3.18 5.52 17.51
CA ILE A 156 -3.31 4.11 17.13
C ILE A 156 -2.76 3.21 18.24
N ASN A 157 -1.53 3.48 18.70
CA ASN A 157 -0.84 2.63 19.66
C ASN A 157 -1.51 2.63 21.05
N THR A 158 -2.05 3.77 21.49
CA THR A 158 -2.67 3.88 22.82
C THR A 158 -4.14 3.46 22.81
N THR A 159 -4.91 3.90 21.82
CA THR A 159 -6.37 3.80 21.81
C THR A 159 -6.86 2.62 20.99
N LEU A 160 -6.41 2.50 19.74
CA LEU A 160 -6.98 1.52 18.82
C LEU A 160 -6.45 0.11 19.06
N LEU A 161 -5.15 -0.06 19.35
CA LEU A 161 -4.58 -1.38 19.63
C LEU A 161 -5.06 -2.00 20.96
N SER A 162 -5.41 -1.16 21.93
CA SER A 162 -5.86 -1.61 23.25
C SER A 162 -7.37 -1.86 23.31
N ARG A 163 -8.14 -1.35 22.34
CA ARG A 163 -9.60 -1.46 22.31
C ARG A 163 -10.00 -2.78 21.65
N ALA A 164 -10.72 -3.62 22.37
CA ALA A 164 -11.44 -4.73 21.79
C ALA A 164 -12.74 -4.23 21.14
N GLY A 165 -12.91 -4.45 19.84
CA GLY A 165 -14.15 -4.11 19.12
C GLY A 165 -13.94 -3.75 17.66
N ALA A 166 -15.07 -3.52 16.98
CA ALA A 166 -15.12 -3.12 15.58
C ALA A 166 -14.44 -1.77 15.32
N ILE A 167 -13.86 -1.60 14.14
CA ILE A 167 -13.38 -0.30 13.67
C ILE A 167 -14.60 0.52 13.29
N THR A 168 -14.68 1.78 13.74
CA THR A 168 -15.80 2.67 13.48
C THR A 168 -15.40 3.79 12.53
N VAL A 169 -16.38 4.43 11.88
CA VAL A 169 -16.14 5.63 11.04
C VAL A 169 -15.46 6.73 11.84
N ASN A 170 -15.84 6.88 13.12
CA ASN A 170 -15.26 7.88 14.01
C ASN A 170 -13.75 7.65 14.21
N ASP A 171 -13.27 6.40 14.27
CA ASP A 171 -11.84 6.12 14.41
C ASP A 171 -11.05 6.60 13.18
N ILE A 172 -11.61 6.41 11.98
CA ILE A 172 -11.01 6.88 10.71
C ILE A 172 -10.99 8.41 10.67
N LEU A 173 -12.07 9.07 11.08
CA LEU A 173 -12.14 10.53 11.16
C LEU A 173 -11.15 11.10 12.17
N GLU A 174 -10.98 10.41 13.29
CA GLU A 174 -10.11 10.84 14.38
C GLU A 174 -8.62 10.67 14.02
N ILE A 175 -8.29 9.66 13.19
CA ILE A 175 -7.00 9.57 12.50
C ILE A 175 -6.82 10.76 11.54
N HIS A 176 -7.77 11.00 10.65
CA HIS A 176 -7.67 12.07 9.65
C HIS A 176 -7.50 13.46 10.27
N ARG A 177 -8.31 13.76 11.29
CA ARG A 177 -8.28 15.02 12.05
C ARG A 177 -6.91 15.31 12.65
N ARG A 178 -6.14 14.26 12.99
CA ARG A 178 -4.78 14.40 13.54
C ARG A 178 -3.71 14.61 12.47
N VAL A 179 -3.86 14.06 11.26
CA VAL A 179 -2.89 14.25 10.18
C VAL A 179 -3.00 15.65 9.58
N LEU A 180 -4.23 16.09 9.26
CA LEU A 180 -4.46 17.26 8.40
C LEU A 180 -5.20 18.41 9.10
N GLY A 181 -5.60 18.23 10.36
CA GLY A 181 -6.45 19.20 11.06
C GLY A 181 -7.92 19.13 10.64
N TYR A 182 -8.66 20.21 10.86
CA TYR A 182 -10.09 20.30 10.49
C TYR A 182 -10.25 20.19 8.98
N ALA A 183 -10.79 19.07 8.51
CA ALA A 183 -11.24 18.90 7.14
C ALA A 183 -12.74 18.60 7.14
N ASP A 184 -13.47 19.27 6.27
CA ASP A 184 -14.88 18.97 6.03
C ASP A 184 -14.98 17.68 5.20
N PRO A 185 -15.71 16.66 5.68
CA PRO A 185 -15.83 15.40 4.99
C PRO A 185 -16.71 15.50 3.75
N VAL A 186 -16.30 14.84 2.66
CA VAL A 186 -16.92 15.02 1.35
C VAL A 186 -18.19 14.18 1.15
N GLU A 187 -18.32 12.97 1.73
CA GLU A 187 -19.56 12.18 1.63
C GLU A 187 -19.65 11.06 2.68
N ASP A 188 -20.86 10.79 3.21
CA ASP A 188 -21.06 9.88 4.35
C ASP A 188 -21.26 8.41 3.96
N LEU A 189 -21.81 8.13 2.79
CA LEU A 189 -22.27 6.79 2.40
C LEU A 189 -21.10 5.82 2.13
N GLU A 190 -20.10 6.24 1.37
CA GLU A 190 -18.97 5.37 1.01
C GLU A 190 -18.10 5.02 2.23
N ARG A 191 -18.05 5.88 3.25
CA ARG A 191 -17.42 5.60 4.55
C ARG A 191 -18.08 4.47 5.29
N HIS A 192 -19.41 4.50 5.35
CA HIS A 192 -20.17 3.48 6.04
C HIS A 192 -20.00 2.12 5.34
N MET A 193 -19.97 2.11 4.01
CA MET A 193 -19.67 0.89 3.24
C MET A 193 -18.26 0.36 3.51
N LEU A 194 -17.25 1.25 3.56
CA LEU A 194 -15.88 0.84 3.89
C LEU A 194 -15.81 0.21 5.29
N VAL A 195 -16.38 0.87 6.29
CA VAL A 195 -16.38 0.38 7.68
C VAL A 195 -17.17 -0.91 7.81
N GLN A 196 -18.28 -1.05 7.09
CA GLN A 196 -19.02 -2.31 7.06
C GLN A 196 -18.16 -3.45 6.50
N TRP A 197 -17.42 -3.20 5.41
CA TRP A 197 -16.50 -4.18 4.83
C TRP A 197 -15.33 -4.50 5.79
N LEU A 198 -14.74 -3.51 6.47
CA LEU A 198 -13.64 -3.73 7.43
C LEU A 198 -14.04 -4.67 8.58
N ASN A 199 -15.32 -4.72 8.93
CA ASN A 199 -15.83 -5.55 10.02
C ASN A 199 -16.62 -6.78 9.50
N SER A 200 -16.58 -7.06 8.20
CA SER A 200 -17.32 -8.19 7.62
C SER A 200 -16.57 -9.51 7.81
N GLU A 201 -17.29 -10.63 7.84
CA GLU A 201 -16.67 -11.94 7.99
C GLU A 201 -15.75 -12.27 6.81
N GLU A 202 -16.12 -11.83 5.61
CA GLU A 202 -15.31 -12.04 4.40
C GLU A 202 -13.94 -11.36 4.53
N ALA A 203 -13.91 -10.12 5.02
CA ALA A 203 -12.66 -9.38 5.18
C ALA A 203 -11.78 -9.96 6.30
N LEU A 204 -12.39 -10.46 7.37
CA LEU A 204 -11.68 -11.08 8.49
C LEU A 204 -11.11 -12.47 8.16
N GLN A 205 -11.62 -13.13 7.12
CA GLN A 205 -11.08 -14.40 6.61
C GLN A 205 -9.84 -14.21 5.72
N LEU A 206 -9.58 -13.00 5.23
CA LEU A 206 -8.42 -12.70 4.42
C LEU A 206 -7.12 -12.79 5.23
N HIS A 207 -6.01 -13.07 4.55
CA HIS A 207 -4.71 -12.99 5.18
C HIS A 207 -4.43 -11.55 5.66
N PRO A 208 -3.85 -11.31 6.86
CA PRO A 208 -3.70 -9.96 7.41
C PRO A 208 -2.97 -8.96 6.50
N ALA A 209 -1.98 -9.43 5.73
CA ALA A 209 -1.27 -8.58 4.76
C ALA A 209 -2.16 -8.18 3.56
N GLU A 210 -3.02 -9.09 3.10
CA GLU A 210 -3.98 -8.82 2.02
C GLU A 210 -5.09 -7.89 2.50
N TYR A 211 -5.64 -8.15 3.69
CA TYR A 211 -6.61 -7.29 4.35
C TYR A 211 -6.09 -5.85 4.49
N ALA A 212 -4.84 -5.68 4.94
CA ALA A 212 -4.22 -4.36 5.05
C ALA A 212 -4.04 -3.68 3.69
N ALA A 213 -3.60 -4.41 2.66
CA ALA A 213 -3.41 -3.87 1.31
C ALA A 213 -4.74 -3.44 0.66
N LEU A 214 -5.79 -4.27 0.77
CA LEU A 214 -7.13 -3.96 0.26
C LEU A 214 -7.77 -2.81 1.02
N THR A 215 -7.58 -2.75 2.35
CA THR A 215 -8.02 -1.60 3.16
C THR A 215 -7.39 -0.32 2.68
N HIS A 216 -6.07 -0.32 2.48
CA HIS A 216 -5.34 0.84 1.97
C HIS A 216 -5.84 1.25 0.57
N TYR A 217 -6.01 0.28 -0.34
CA TYR A 217 -6.54 0.54 -1.68
C TYR A 217 -7.94 1.15 -1.63
N LYS A 218 -8.87 0.57 -0.87
CA LYS A 218 -10.24 1.07 -0.76
C LYS A 218 -10.29 2.47 -0.15
N LEU A 219 -9.48 2.73 0.89
CA LEU A 219 -9.40 4.06 1.51
C LEU A 219 -8.91 5.13 0.53
N VAL A 220 -7.89 4.79 -0.27
CA VAL A 220 -7.36 5.66 -1.33
C VAL A 220 -8.34 5.84 -2.48
N TYR A 221 -9.05 4.79 -2.88
CA TYR A 221 -9.97 4.82 -4.01
C TYR A 221 -11.22 5.66 -3.74
N VAL A 222 -11.75 5.57 -2.51
CA VAL A 222 -12.98 6.26 -2.07
C VAL A 222 -12.77 7.78 -1.91
N HIS A 223 -11.53 8.29 -1.92
CA HIS A 223 -11.23 9.73 -1.81
C HIS A 223 -11.98 10.44 -0.68
N LEU A 224 -11.81 9.93 0.54
CA LEU A 224 -12.60 10.35 1.70
C LEU A 224 -12.45 11.82 2.11
N PHE A 225 -11.42 12.52 1.64
CA PHE A 225 -11.07 13.87 2.10
C PHE A 225 -10.60 14.79 0.95
N VAL A 226 -10.64 16.11 1.15
CA VAL A 226 -10.30 17.12 0.10
C VAL A 226 -8.77 17.30 -0.07
N ASP A 227 -8.01 17.11 1.01
CA ASP A 227 -6.55 17.26 1.06
C ASP A 227 -5.93 16.11 1.85
N GLY A 228 -4.66 15.78 1.61
CA GLY A 228 -3.97 14.61 2.18
C GLY A 228 -4.41 13.26 1.60
N ASN A 229 -5.40 13.28 0.70
CA ASN A 229 -5.59 12.18 -0.23
C ASN A 229 -4.34 11.98 -1.09
N GLY A 230 -3.47 13.01 -1.26
CA GLY A 230 -2.15 13.04 -1.93
C GLY A 230 -1.03 12.15 -1.35
N ARG A 231 -1.35 11.31 -0.36
CA ARG A 231 -0.83 9.92 -0.28
C ARG A 231 -1.33 9.03 -1.43
N ALA A 232 -2.10 9.61 -2.34
CA ALA A 232 -2.74 9.11 -3.54
C ALA A 232 -3.03 10.28 -4.49
N ARG A 233 -2.50 10.15 -5.70
CA ARG A 233 -2.69 11.03 -6.87
C ARG A 233 -2.03 12.40 -6.73
N HIS A 234 -0.78 12.38 -7.18
CA HIS A 234 -0.10 13.49 -7.86
C HIS A 234 -1.07 14.53 -8.41
N GLY A 235 -0.79 15.79 -8.04
CA GLY A 235 -1.43 16.95 -8.61
C GLY A 235 -1.43 16.92 -10.14
N ARG A 236 -2.58 17.28 -10.69
CA ARG A 236 -2.64 18.02 -11.94
C ARG A 236 -3.06 19.44 -11.60
#